data_AF-A0A7Z2VQV0-F1
#
_entry.id   AF-A0A7Z2VQV0-F1
#
_cell.length_a   1.000
_cell.length_b   1.000
_cell.length_c   1.000
_cell.angle_alpha   90.00
_cell.angle_beta   90.00
_cell.angle_gamma   90.00
#
_symmetry.space_group_name_H-M   'P 1'
#
loop_
_entity.id
_entity.type
_entity.pdbx_description
1 polymer ?
#
loop_
_entity_poly.entity_id
_entity_poly.type
_entity_poly.pdbx_seq_one_letter_code
_entity_poly.pdbx_strand_id
1 'polypeptide(L)'
;MNHYTEQQRINMLESFRTKVNSDMIDKAIANGLSPETTAIDIVKAGLHRTEEEIGNEIVTTMVAEANRIMANRQKKNHHAPTPTGDSDVDAIIEEAYRLRSNNL
;
A
#
# COMPACT_ATOMS: atom_id res chain seq x y z
N MET A 1 34.33 -27.72 2.20
CA MET A 1 34.51 -28.33 3.53
C MET A 1 33.19 -28.15 4.26
N ASN A 2 32.42 -29.20 4.50
CA ASN A 2 31.14 -29.06 5.19
C ASN A 2 31.44 -28.96 6.69
N HIS A 3 31.26 -27.78 7.27
CA HIS A 3 31.63 -27.50 8.67
C HIS A 3 30.66 -28.11 9.69
N TYR A 4 29.58 -28.73 9.21
CA TYR A 4 28.49 -29.26 10.02
C TYR A 4 28.30 -30.76 9.77
N THR A 5 27.92 -31.48 10.82
CA THR A 5 27.21 -32.76 10.65
C THR A 5 25.84 -32.50 10.03
N GLU A 6 25.22 -33.53 9.46
CA GLU A 6 23.89 -33.39 8.85
C GLU A 6 22.85 -32.89 9.86
N GLN A 7 22.89 -33.39 11.10
CA GLN A 7 21.98 -32.93 12.15
C GLN A 7 22.26 -31.47 12.55
N GLN A 8 23.53 -31.05 12.62
CA GLN A 8 23.88 -29.66 12.90
C GLN A 8 23.43 -28.72 11.78
N ARG A 9 23.54 -29.17 10.53
CA ARG A 9 23.08 -28.44 9.34
C ARG A 9 21.58 -28.21 9.39
N ILE A 10 20.81 -29.27 9.63
CA ILE A 10 19.34 -29.20 9.75
C ILE A 10 18.96 -28.28 10.92
N ASN A 11 19.56 -28.46 12.10
CA ASN A 11 19.26 -27.62 13.26
C ASN A 11 19.56 -26.13 13.00
N MET A 12 20.63 -25.83 12.26
CA MET A 12 20.97 -24.46 11.89
C MET A 12 19.93 -23.89 10.91
N LEU A 13 19.54 -24.64 9.88
CA LEU A 13 18.50 -24.25 8.93
C LEU A 13 17.16 -23.98 9.63
N GLU A 14 16.78 -24.85 10.56
CA GLU A 14 15.56 -24.70 11.36
C GLU A 14 15.61 -23.48 12.28
N SER A 15 16.79 -23.06 12.76
CA SER A 15 16.92 -21.94 13.70
C SER A 15 16.46 -20.59 13.15
N PHE A 16 16.49 -20.42 11.83
CA PHE A 16 16.01 -19.20 11.15
C PHE A 16 14.76 -19.44 10.29
N ARG A 17 14.08 -20.58 10.51
CA ARG A 17 12.79 -20.85 9.87
C ARG A 17 11.75 -19.84 10.35
N THR A 18 11.04 -19.27 9.40
CA THR A 18 9.82 -18.50 9.59
C THR A 18 8.73 -19.13 8.73
N LYS A 19 7.47 -18.73 8.95
CA LYS A 19 6.37 -19.15 8.05
C LYS A 19 6.56 -18.65 6.61
N VAL A 20 7.30 -17.54 6.43
CA VAL A 20 7.50 -16.90 5.13
C VAL A 20 8.59 -17.62 4.32
N ASN A 21 9.59 -18.19 4.98
CA ASN A 21 10.72 -18.85 4.33
C ASN A 21 10.68 -20.40 4.41
N SER A 22 9.62 -20.99 4.98
CA SER A 22 9.51 -22.44 5.24
C SER A 22 9.80 -23.30 4.01
N ASP A 23 9.24 -22.95 2.86
CA ASP A 23 9.40 -23.72 1.61
C ASP A 23 10.86 -23.71 1.12
N MET A 24 11.59 -22.63 1.40
CA MET A 24 13.00 -22.50 1.04
C MET A 24 13.87 -23.33 1.98
N ILE A 25 13.54 -23.34 3.28
CA ILE A 25 14.19 -24.20 4.27
C ILE A 25 13.98 -25.67 3.93
N ASP A 26 12.76 -26.08 3.59
CA ASP A 26 12.46 -27.47 3.23
C ASP A 26 13.27 -27.92 2.01
N LYS A 27 13.37 -27.07 0.99
CA LYS A 27 14.23 -27.30 -0.18
C LYS A 27 15.71 -27.36 0.19
N ALA A 28 16.17 -26.51 1.09
CA ALA A 28 17.56 -26.51 1.55
C ALA A 28 17.91 -27.78 2.34
N ILE A 29 17.00 -28.25 3.19
CA ILE A 29 17.14 -29.51 3.90
C ILE A 29 17.20 -30.67 2.91
N ALA A 30 16.22 -30.77 2.01
CA ALA A 30 16.11 -31.87 1.03
C ALA A 30 17.30 -31.95 0.06
N ASN A 31 17.86 -30.80 -0.34
CA ASN A 31 18.98 -30.76 -1.29
C ASN A 31 20.35 -30.72 -0.62
N GLY A 32 20.44 -30.82 0.70
CA GLY A 32 21.74 -30.79 1.40
C GLY A 32 22.45 -29.43 1.34
N LEU A 33 21.71 -28.32 1.13
CA LEU A 33 22.31 -26.99 1.01
C LEU A 33 22.90 -26.52 2.34
N SER A 34 23.93 -25.68 2.25
CA SER A 34 24.54 -25.08 3.43
C SER A 34 23.60 -24.04 4.07
N PRO A 35 23.63 -23.91 5.41
CA PRO A 35 22.85 -22.90 6.11
C PRO A 35 23.22 -21.48 5.67
N GLU A 36 24.49 -21.20 5.41
CA GLU A 36 24.99 -19.88 5.02
C GLU A 36 24.48 -19.45 3.65
N THR A 37 24.54 -20.33 2.66
CA THR A 37 24.01 -20.04 1.31
C THR A 37 22.50 -19.83 1.37
N THR A 38 21.80 -20.68 2.10
CA THR A 38 20.34 -20.58 2.27
C THR A 38 19.96 -19.26 2.95
N ALA A 39 20.67 -18.86 4.01
CA ALA A 39 20.43 -17.60 4.70
C ALA A 39 20.61 -16.38 3.78
N ILE A 40 21.66 -16.40 2.95
CA ILE A 40 21.90 -15.34 1.95
C ILE A 40 20.74 -15.29 0.93
N ASP A 41 20.28 -16.43 0.45
CA ASP A 41 19.20 -16.49 -0.54
C ASP A 41 17.86 -16.04 0.05
N ILE A 42 17.57 -16.37 1.31
CA ILE A 42 16.40 -15.86 2.05
C ILE A 42 16.43 -14.34 2.15
N VAL A 43 17.58 -13.75 2.49
CA VAL A 43 17.73 -12.30 2.60
C VAL A 43 17.54 -11.64 1.24
N LYS A 44 18.18 -12.16 0.19
CA LYS A 44 18.05 -11.65 -1.19
C LYS A 44 16.63 -11.73 -1.71
N ALA A 45 15.90 -12.79 -1.36
CA ALA A 45 14.50 -12.96 -1.72
C ALA A 45 13.54 -12.10 -0.88
N GLY A 46 14.02 -11.39 0.13
CA GLY A 46 13.18 -10.58 1.04
C GLY A 46 12.35 -11.41 2.03
N LEU A 47 12.64 -12.71 2.18
CA LEU A 47 11.87 -13.64 3.02
C LEU A 47 12.36 -13.70 4.48
N HIS A 48 13.24 -12.78 4.87
CA HIS A 48 13.74 -12.65 6.24
C HIS A 48 12.78 -11.87 7.15
N ARG A 49 11.80 -11.17 6.58
CA ARG A 49 10.84 -10.36 7.34
C ARG A 49 9.84 -11.23 8.08
N THR A 50 9.50 -10.82 9.30
CA THR A 50 8.43 -11.43 10.10
C THR A 50 7.05 -11.06 9.55
N GLU A 51 6.03 -11.87 9.85
CA GLU A 51 4.63 -11.55 9.50
C GLU A 51 4.20 -10.19 10.09
N GLU A 52 4.71 -9.85 11.27
CA GLU A 52 4.45 -8.58 11.95
C GLU A 52 5.06 -7.40 11.20
N GLU A 53 6.31 -7.50 10.76
CA GLU A 53 6.96 -6.46 9.95
C GLU A 53 6.26 -6.25 8.60
N ILE A 54 5.88 -7.35 7.94
CA ILE A 54 5.09 -7.30 6.70
C ILE A 54 3.72 -6.64 6.96
N GLY A 55 3.04 -7.04 8.04
CA GLY A 55 1.75 -6.48 8.44
C GLY A 55 1.82 -4.98 8.74
N ASN A 56 2.85 -4.54 9.46
CA ASN A 56 3.07 -3.14 9.80
C ASN A 56 3.33 -2.27 8.56
N GLU A 57 4.07 -2.78 7.58
CA GLU A 57 4.32 -2.10 6.30
C GLU A 57 3.04 -1.98 5.46
N ILE A 58 2.22 -3.04 5.42
CA ILE A 58 0.92 -3.03 4.75
C ILE A 58 0.00 -1.99 5.40
N VAL A 59 -0.15 -2.01 6.72
CA VAL A 59 -1.00 -1.07 7.45
C VAL A 59 -0.53 0.38 7.21
N THR A 60 0.77 0.62 7.29
CA THR A 60 1.34 1.95 7.04
C THR A 60 1.05 2.43 5.62
N THR A 61 1.18 1.55 4.63
CA THR A 61 0.87 1.85 3.22
C THR A 61 -0.63 2.15 3.03
N MET A 62 -1.50 1.37 3.67
CA MET A 62 -2.96 1.58 3.61
C MET A 62 -3.37 2.91 4.25
N VAL A 63 -2.78 3.26 5.40
CA VAL A 63 -3.01 4.55 6.07
C VAL A 63 -2.51 5.71 5.20
N ALA A 64 -1.33 5.58 4.60
CA ALA A 64 -0.79 6.59 3.69
C ALA A 64 -1.69 6.81 2.47
N GLU A 65 -2.19 5.72 1.86
CA GLU A 65 -3.10 5.81 0.72
C GLU A 65 -4.46 6.39 1.10
N ALA A 66 -5.02 6.00 2.26
CA ALA A 66 -6.23 6.60 2.80
C ALA A 66 -6.08 8.12 3.01
N ASN A 67 -4.95 8.54 3.60
CA ASN A 67 -4.63 9.96 3.78
C ASN A 67 -4.49 10.71 2.44
N ARG A 68 -3.86 10.09 1.43
CA ARG A 68 -3.76 10.65 0.08
C ARG A 68 -5.14 10.86 -0.54
N ILE A 69 -6.04 9.88 -0.43
CA ILE A 69 -7.42 9.97 -0.93
C ILE A 69 -8.17 11.09 -0.22
N MET A 70 -8.08 11.20 1.11
CA MET A 70 -8.72 12.27 1.89
C MET A 70 -8.21 13.66 1.48
N ALA A 71 -6.90 13.84 1.35
CA ALA A 71 -6.29 15.09 0.91
C ALA A 71 -6.75 15.49 -0.51
N ASN A 72 -6.84 14.53 -1.43
CA ASN A 72 -7.33 14.78 -2.79
C ASN A 72 -8.82 15.16 -2.83
N ARG A 73 -9.65 14.60 -1.94
CA ARG A 73 -11.06 15.01 -1.80
C ARG A 73 -11.17 16.44 -1.26
N GLN A 74 -10.36 16.82 -0.28
CA GLN A 74 -10.32 18.20 0.21
C GLN A 74 -9.86 19.18 -0.87
N LYS A 75 -8.82 18.85 -1.66
CA LYS A 75 -8.37 19.69 -2.78
C LYS A 75 -9.42 19.86 -3.87
N LYS A 76 -10.20 18.81 -4.18
CA LYS A 76 -11.34 18.91 -5.12
C LYS A 76 -12.46 19.78 -4.58
N ASN A 77 -12.69 19.79 -3.26
CA ASN A 77 -13.69 20.67 -2.63
C ASN A 77 -13.20 22.12 -2.47
N HIS A 78 -11.89 22.39 -2.64
CA HIS A 78 -11.32 23.75 -2.61
C HIS A 78 -11.08 24.33 -4.01
N HIS A 79 -11.32 23.57 -5.08
CA HIS A 79 -11.54 24.10 -6.43
C HIS A 79 -13.04 24.33 -6.64
N ALA A 80 -13.64 25.18 -5.78
CA ALA A 80 -14.75 25.97 -6.27
C ALA A 80 -14.12 26.96 -7.27
N PRO A 81 -14.49 26.93 -8.56
CA PRO A 81 -14.11 28.00 -9.46
C PRO A 81 -14.67 29.31 -8.90
N THR A 82 -13.80 30.32 -8.90
CA THR A 82 -14.12 31.75 -8.81
C THR A 82 -15.40 32.07 -9.60
N PRO A 83 -16.26 32.99 -9.12
CA PRO A 83 -17.52 33.29 -9.79
C PRO A 83 -17.22 33.89 -11.17
N THR A 84 -17.54 33.13 -12.20
CA THR A 84 -17.71 33.63 -13.56
C THR A 84 -19.16 33.37 -13.90
N GLY A 85 -20.01 34.35 -13.60
CA GLY A 85 -21.44 34.22 -13.74
C GLY A 85 -22.20 35.54 -13.76
N ASP A 86 -21.54 36.65 -14.11
CA ASP A 86 -22.25 37.86 -14.55
C ASP A 86 -22.63 37.66 -16.01
N SER A 87 -23.82 37.08 -16.27
CA SER A 87 -24.65 37.44 -17.44
C SER A 87 -26.03 36.78 -17.47
N ASP A 88 -26.28 35.67 -16.76
CA ASP A 88 -27.54 34.91 -16.94
C ASP A 88 -28.55 35.11 -15.81
N VAL A 89 -28.11 35.36 -14.57
CA VAL A 89 -29.04 35.53 -13.43
C VAL A 89 -29.74 36.88 -13.49
N ASP A 90 -29.04 37.94 -13.88
CA ASP A 90 -29.64 39.27 -14.06
C ASP A 90 -30.63 39.29 -15.23
N ALA A 91 -30.35 38.56 -16.32
CA ALA A 91 -31.28 38.41 -17.44
C ALA A 91 -32.56 37.65 -17.04
N ILE A 92 -32.46 36.64 -16.17
CA ILE A 92 -33.61 35.91 -15.64
C ILE A 92 -34.43 36.78 -14.68
N ILE A 93 -33.77 37.60 -13.86
CA ILE A 93 -34.44 38.54 -12.94
C ILE A 93 -35.16 39.64 -13.72
N GLU A 94 -34.54 40.23 -14.74
CA GLU A 94 -35.20 41.24 -15.59
C GLU A 94 -36.42 40.68 -16.34
N GLU A 95 -36.33 39.48 -16.90
CA GLU A 95 -37.46 38.82 -17.59
C GLU A 95 -38.61 38.51 -16.62
N ALA A 96 -38.31 38.10 -15.38
CA ALA A 96 -39.31 37.85 -14.35
C ALA A 96 -40.06 39.13 -13.92
N TYR A 97 -39.38 40.28 -13.89
CA TYR A 97 -40.05 41.58 -13.66
C TYR A 97 -40.90 42.01 -14.86
N ARG A 98 -40.40 41.80 -16.09
CA ARG A 98 -41.13 42.16 -17.32
C ARG A 98 -42.44 41.38 -17.49
N LEU A 99 -42.44 40.08 -17.19
CA LEU A 99 -43.65 39.24 -17.22
C LEU A 99 -44.67 39.61 -16.14
N ARG A 100 -44.23 40.14 -15.00
CA ARG A 100 -45.12 40.59 -13.92
C ARG A 100 -45.83 41.91 -14.25
N SER A 101 -45.16 42.81 -14.98
CA SER A 101 -45.74 44.11 -15.36
C SER A 101 -46.72 44.06 -16.53
N ASN A 102 -46.75 42.98 -17.33
CA ASN A 102 -47.66 42.82 -18.47
C ASN A 102 -48.97 42.07 -18.14
N ASN A 103 -49.18 41.67 -16.88
CA ASN A 103 -50.37 40.94 -16.42
C ASN A 103 -51.21 41.75 -15.41
N LEU A 104 -51.13 43.09 -15.46
CA LEU A 104 -51.99 44.02 -14.70
C LEU A 104 -52.76 44.94 -15.65
#